data_AF-A0A3C0NKG3-F1
#
_entry.id   AF-A0A3C0NKG3-F1
#
_cell.length_a   1.000
_cell.length_b   1.000
_cell.length_c   1.000
_cell.angle_alpha   90.00
_cell.angle_beta   90.00
_cell.angle_gamma   90.00
#
_symmetry.space_group_name_H-M   'P 1'
#
loop_
_entity.id
_entity.type
_entity.pdbx_description
1 polymer ?
#
loop_
_entity_poly.entity_id
_entity_poly.type
_entity_poly.pdbx_seq_one_letter_code
_entity_poly.pdbx_strand_id
1 'polypeptide(L)'
;FIRLPFVVEGLVLGILGGGLGFLAEWGLYELLTKKLVGSVAGSIFAVVPFSQIALPMLIAYLAISVLIGAFGGVNAIRNYLEV
;
A
#
# COMPACT_ATOMS: atom_id res chain seq x y z
N PHE A 1 30.10 -0.30 1.75
CA PHE A 1 29.62 0.69 2.74
C PHE A 1 28.66 1.72 2.14
N ILE A 2 28.90 2.27 0.95
CA ILE A 2 28.00 3.29 0.33
C ILE A 2 26.65 2.78 -0.20
N ARG A 3 26.47 1.47 -0.43
CA ARG A 3 25.28 0.91 -1.10
C ARG A 3 24.12 0.58 -0.16
N LEU A 4 24.44 0.16 1.08
CA LEU A 4 23.46 -0.19 2.11
C LEU A 4 22.50 0.96 2.50
N PRO A 5 22.94 2.23 2.69
CA PRO A 5 22.02 3.30 3.09
C PRO A 5 20.92 3.58 2.06
N PHE A 6 21.21 3.49 0.76
CA PHE A 6 20.20 3.70 -0.29
C PHE A 6 19.11 2.62 -0.33
N VAL A 7 19.46 1.37 -0.01
CA VAL A 7 18.46 0.29 0.08
C VAL A 7 17.56 0.52 1.30
N VAL A 8 18.12 0.96 2.42
CA VAL A 8 17.34 1.28 3.63
C VAL A 8 16.40 2.45 3.37
N GLU A 9 16.87 3.51 2.70
CA GLU A 9 16.05 4.66 2.34
C GLU A 9 14.91 4.27 1.39
N GLY A 10 15.21 3.47 0.35
CA GLY A 10 14.20 2.92 -0.56
C GLY A 10 13.16 2.05 0.17
N LEU A 11 13.59 1.22 1.12
CA LEU A 11 12.70 0.35 1.89
C LEU A 11 11.79 1.15 2.84
N VAL A 12 12.32 2.19 3.50
CA VAL A 12 11.53 3.09 4.36
C VAL A 12 10.48 3.84 3.53
N LEU A 13 10.87 4.40 2.38
CA LEU A 13 9.94 5.05 1.46
C LEU A 13 8.90 4.08 0.91
N GLY A 14 9.30 2.83 0.62
CA GLY A 14 8.40 1.75 0.24
C GLY A 14 7.34 1.50 1.30
N ILE A 15 7.75 1.18 2.53
CA ILE A 15 6.82 0.91 3.65
C ILE A 15 5.88 2.10 3.90
N LEU A 16 6.39 3.33 3.85
CA LEU A 16 5.56 4.54 3.99
C LEU A 16 4.53 4.65 2.85
N GLY A 17 4.94 4.40 1.61
CA GLY A 17 4.03 4.39 0.45
C GLY A 17 2.95 3.30 0.55
N GLY A 18 3.33 2.08 0.98
CA GLY A 18 2.40 0.99 1.21
C GLY A 18 1.39 1.29 2.32
N GLY A 19 1.86 1.87 3.44
CA GLY A 19 1.00 2.30 4.55
C GLY A 19 0.02 3.40 4.15
N LEU A 20 0.49 4.42 3.42
CA LEU A 20 -0.37 5.48 2.90
C LEU A 20 -1.40 4.97 1.89
N GLY A 21 -0.99 4.04 1.00
CA GLY A 21 -1.90 3.38 0.06
C GLY A 21 -3.00 2.60 0.77
N PHE A 22 -2.64 1.82 1.80
CA PHE A 22 -3.61 1.10 2.62
C PHE A 22 -4.59 2.03 3.34
N LEU A 23 -4.12 3.14 3.91
CA LEU A 23 -4.98 4.13 4.55
C LEU A 23 -5.93 4.80 3.55
N ALA A 24 -5.45 5.11 2.35
CA ALA A 24 -6.28 5.68 1.28
C ALA A 24 -7.36 4.70 0.82
N GLU A 25 -7.01 3.43 0.64
CA GLU A 25 -7.97 2.38 0.28
C GLU A 25 -9.01 2.15 1.37
N TRP A 26 -8.60 2.10 2.64
CA TRP A 26 -9.53 2.00 3.77
C TRP A 26 -10.51 3.18 3.79
N GLY A 27 -10.01 4.41 3.66
CA GLY A 27 -10.86 5.61 3.63
C GLY A 27 -11.84 5.62 2.47
N LEU A 28 -11.38 5.24 1.27
CA LEU A 28 -12.21 5.13 0.08
C LEU A 28 -13.29 4.05 0.24
N TYR A 29 -12.92 2.88 0.79
CA TYR A 29 -13.84 1.78 1.05
C TYR A 29 -14.96 2.21 2.00
N GLU A 30 -14.63 2.87 3.11
CA GLU A 30 -15.65 3.39 4.04
C GLU A 30 -16.57 4.42 3.41
N LEU A 31 -16.02 5.35 2.63
CA LEU A 31 -16.79 6.37 1.91
C LEU A 31 -17.78 5.76 0.92
N LEU A 32 -17.31 4.79 0.12
CA LEU A 32 -18.14 4.08 -0.85
C LEU A 32 -19.23 3.26 -0.14
N THR A 33 -18.85 2.52 0.90
CA THR A 33 -19.79 1.68 1.67
C THR A 33 -20.89 2.50 2.33
N LYS A 34 -20.56 3.65 2.93
CA LYS A 34 -21.54 4.57 3.52
C LYS A 34 -22.54 5.09 2.48
N LYS A 35 -22.09 5.38 1.26
CA LYS A 35 -22.96 5.81 0.15
C LYS A 35 -23.82 4.68 -0.43
N LEU A 36 -23.27 3.47 -0.49
CA LEU A 36 -23.95 2.28 -1.02
C LEU A 36 -25.07 1.79 -0.08
N VAL A 37 -24.83 1.78 1.23
CA VAL A 37 -25.83 1.37 2.24
C VAL A 37 -26.99 2.37 2.33
N GLY A 38 -26.72 3.66 2.11
CA GLY A 38 -27.78 4.68 2.01
C GLY A 38 -28.59 4.64 0.70
N SER A 39 -28.15 3.84 -0.28
CA SER A 39 -28.79 3.69 -1.58
C SER A 39 -29.43 2.32 -1.71
N VAL A 40 -30.42 2.17 -2.60
CA VAL A 40 -31.23 0.94 -2.80
C VAL A 40 -30.37 -0.33 -2.98
N ALA A 41 -29.11 -0.18 -3.41
CA ALA A 41 -28.11 -1.24 -3.57
C ALA A 41 -27.79 -2.05 -2.30
N GLY A 42 -27.92 -1.46 -1.09
CA GLY A 42 -27.65 -2.17 0.18
C GLY A 42 -28.62 -3.34 0.45
N SER A 43 -29.78 -3.36 -0.22
CA SER A 43 -30.74 -4.47 -0.14
C SER A 43 -30.43 -5.65 -1.08
N ILE A 44 -29.57 -5.44 -2.08
CA ILE A 44 -29.26 -6.42 -3.14
C ILE A 44 -27.87 -7.05 -2.90
N PHE A 45 -26.93 -6.28 -2.33
CA PHE A 45 -25.57 -6.75 -2.06
C PHE A 45 -25.23 -6.66 -0.57
N ALA A 46 -24.89 -7.80 0.04
CA ALA A 46 -24.31 -7.83 1.37
C ALA A 46 -22.87 -7.27 1.30
N VAL A 47 -22.67 -6.04 1.77
CA VAL A 47 -21.34 -5.45 1.83
C VAL A 47 -20.56 -6.11 2.97
N VAL A 48 -19.45 -6.78 2.61
CA VAL A 48 -18.55 -7.41 3.58
C VAL A 48 -17.79 -6.32 4.34
N PRO A 49 -17.75 -6.34 5.68
CA PRO A 49 -17.00 -5.33 6.42
C PRO A 49 -15.50 -5.43 6.14
N PHE A 50 -14.87 -4.28 5.91
CA PHE A 50 -13.44 -4.18 5.59
C PHE A 50 -12.53 -4.86 6.64
N SER A 51 -12.97 -4.90 7.91
CA SER A 51 -12.23 -5.57 8.98
C SER A 51 -11.92 -7.05 8.71
N GLN A 52 -12.75 -7.75 7.93
CA GLN A 52 -12.52 -9.15 7.58
C GLN A 52 -11.37 -9.33 6.57
N ILE A 53 -11.13 -8.33 5.73
CA ILE A 53 -10.12 -8.37 4.66
C ILE A 53 -8.92 -7.47 4.94
N ALA A 54 -8.98 -6.65 6.00
CA ALA A 54 -7.96 -5.66 6.33
C ALA A 54 -6.57 -6.28 6.52
N LEU A 55 -6.48 -7.42 7.19
CA LEU A 55 -5.22 -8.09 7.48
C LEU A 55 -4.55 -8.67 6.21
N PRO A 56 -5.23 -9.48 5.36
CA PRO A 56 -4.63 -9.94 4.12
C PRO A 56 -4.31 -8.79 3.14
N MET A 57 -5.14 -7.74 3.09
CA MET A 57 -4.81 -6.54 2.30
C MET A 57 -3.56 -5.82 2.81
N LEU A 58 -3.44 -5.62 4.13
CA LEU A 58 -2.27 -4.97 4.72
C LEU A 58 -0.99 -5.73 4.39
N ILE A 59 -1.02 -7.07 4.48
CA ILE A 59 0.12 -7.91 4.10
C ILE A 59 0.45 -7.74 2.62
N ALA A 60 -0.54 -7.74 1.73
CA ALA A 60 -0.32 -7.55 0.31
C ALA A 60 0.30 -6.17 -0.01
N TYR A 61 -0.22 -5.11 0.60
CA TYR A 61 0.31 -3.75 0.48
C TYR A 61 1.75 -3.64 0.99
N LEU A 62 2.04 -4.21 2.16
CA LEU A 62 3.39 -4.22 2.71
C LEU A 62 4.34 -5.05 1.86
N ALA A 63 3.93 -6.23 1.39
CA ALA A 63 4.78 -7.08 0.57
C ALA A 63 5.15 -6.40 -0.75
N ILE A 64 4.17 -5.83 -1.46
CA ILE A 64 4.39 -5.12 -2.73
C ILE A 64 5.24 -3.87 -2.50
N SER A 65 4.95 -3.10 -1.46
CA SER A 65 5.66 -1.85 -1.19
C SER A 65 7.11 -2.05 -0.73
N VAL A 66 7.41 -3.14 0.00
CA VAL A 66 8.78 -3.54 0.31
C VAL A 66 9.53 -3.94 -0.97
N LEU A 67 8.90 -4.69 -1.87
CA LEU A 67 9.49 -5.05 -3.16
C LEU A 67 9.81 -3.80 -3.99
N ILE A 68 8.85 -2.88 -4.12
CA ILE A 68 9.04 -1.63 -4.87
C ILE A 68 10.12 -0.76 -4.21
N GLY A 69 10.13 -0.66 -2.88
CA GLY A 69 11.14 0.10 -2.13
C GLY A 69 12.55 -0.46 -2.29
N ALA A 70 12.70 -1.78 -2.25
CA ALA A 70 13.98 -2.44 -2.49
C ALA A 70 14.47 -2.24 -3.94
N PHE A 71 13.59 -2.42 -4.93
CA PHE A 71 13.91 -2.17 -6.34
C PHE A 71 14.26 -0.69 -6.60
N GLY A 72 13.50 0.24 -6.03
CA GLY A 72 13.77 1.67 -6.10
C GLY A 72 15.13 2.04 -5.52
N GLY A 73 15.48 1.48 -4.36
CA GLY A 73 16.80 1.66 -3.75
C GLY A 73 17.95 1.15 -4.62
N VAL A 74 17.79 -0.02 -5.26
CA VAL A 74 18.80 -0.56 -6.19
C VAL A 74 18.94 0.31 -7.44
N ASN A 75 17.83 0.80 -8.00
CA ASN A 75 17.87 1.67 -9.17
C ASN A 75 18.50 3.04 -8.85
N ALA A 76 18.24 3.59 -7.66
CA ALA A 76 18.89 4.81 -7.19
C ALA A 76 20.42 4.62 -7.12
N ILE A 77 20.89 3.47 -6.61
CA ILE A 77 22.33 3.17 -6.55
C ILE A 77 22.96 3.16 -7.95
N ARG A 78 22.30 2.57 -8.95
CA ARG A 78 22.79 2.55 -10.34
C ARG A 78 22.93 3.96 -10.90
N ASN A 79 21.92 4.80 -10.67
CA ASN A 79 21.92 6.19 -11.12
C ASN A 79 23.00 7.03 -10.42
N TYR A 80 23.27 6.80 -9.14
CA TYR A 80 24.30 7.52 -8.38
C TYR A 80 25.74 7.08 -8.68
N LEU A 81 25.93 5.85 -9.14
CA LEU A 81 27.26 5.30 -9.44
C LEU A 81 27.61 5.34 -10.94
N GLU A 82 26.74 5.91 -11.78
CA GLU A 82 26.87 5.92 -13.26
C GLU A 82 27.13 4.51 -13.85
N VAL A 83 26.34 3.50 -13.46
CA VAL A 83 26.44 2.11 -13.99
C VAL A 83 25.12 1.54 -14.49
#